data_AF-A0A533X433-F1
#
_entry.id   AF-A0A533X433-F1
#
_cell.length_a   1.000
_cell.length_b   1.000
_cell.length_c   1.000
_cell.angle_alpha   90.00
_cell.angle_beta   90.00
_cell.angle_gamma   90.00
#
_symmetry.space_group_name_H-M   'P 1'
#
loop_
_entity.id
_entity.type
_entity.pdbx_description
1 polymer ?
#
loop_
_entity_poly.entity_id
_entity_poly.type
_entity_poly.pdbx_seq_one_letter_code
_entity_poly.pdbx_strand_id
1 'polypeptide(L)' 'MIPDEAEALRIHRKYGSIPVIVEHCRAVERVARVIASELVRRGVAVDEKVIQVGALLHDIGRTRIQ' A
#
# COMPACT_ATOMS: atom_id res chain seq x y z
N MET A 1 -16.02 -0.32 0.84
CA MET A 1 -15.33 -1.55 0.38
C MET A 1 -13.86 -1.21 0.24
N ILE A 2 -12.96 -2.01 0.81
CA ILE A 2 -11.50 -1.82 0.69
C ILE A 2 -11.02 -2.55 -0.58
N PRO A 3 -10.33 -1.87 -1.51
CA PRO A 3 -9.85 -2.48 -2.75
C PRO A 3 -8.88 -3.63 -2.45
N ASP A 4 -8.66 -4.51 -3.42
CA ASP A 4 -7.55 -5.46 -3.37
C ASP A 4 -6.28 -4.84 -3.99
N GLU A 5 -5.17 -5.57 -3.98
CA GLU A 5 -3.89 -5.11 -4.55
C GLU A 5 -4.04 -4.75 -6.04
N ALA A 6 -4.74 -5.57 -6.82
CA ALA A 6 -4.92 -5.35 -8.25
C ALA A 6 -5.73 -4.07 -8.51
N GLU A 7 -6.78 -3.83 -7.74
CA GLU A 7 -7.57 -2.62 -7.79
C GLU A 7 -6.77 -1.39 -7.35
N ALA A 8 -5.96 -1.48 -6.30
CA ALA A 8 -5.07 -0.40 -5.88
C ALA A 8 -4.08 0.01 -6.99
N LEU A 9 -3.47 -0.96 -7.67
CA LEU A 9 -2.57 -0.70 -8.80
C LEU A 9 -3.32 -0.13 -10.02
N ARG A 10 -4.56 -0.57 -10.25
CA ARG A 10 -5.42 -0.01 -11.30
C ARG A 10 -5.81 1.43 -11.00
N ILE A 11 -5.98 1.79 -9.73
CA ILE A 11 -6.20 3.17 -9.28
C ILE A 11 -4.97 4.03 -9.59
N HIS A 12 -3.74 3.59 -9.30
CA HIS A 12 -2.53 4.32 -9.71
C HIS A 12 -2.51 4.63 -11.21
N ARG A 13 -2.84 3.63 -12.04
CA ARG A 13 -2.94 3.79 -13.49
C ARG A 13 -4.01 4.81 -13.89
N LYS A 14 -5.19 4.75 -13.25
CA LYS A 14 -6.30 5.67 -13.50
C LYS A 14 -5.93 7.12 -13.22
N TYR A 15 -5.12 7.38 -12.18
CA TYR A 15 -4.70 8.73 -11.78
C TYR A 15 -3.30 9.13 -12.31
N GLY A 16 -2.74 8.37 -13.24
CA GLY A 16 -1.50 8.74 -13.93
C GLY A 16 -0.26 8.74 -13.03
N SER A 17 -0.21 7.88 -12.01
CA SER A 17 1.01 7.74 -11.19
C SER A 17 2.19 7.31 -12.05
N ILE A 18 3.33 7.97 -11.87
CA ILE A 18 4.57 7.61 -12.57
C ILE A 18 5.14 6.28 -12.01
N PRO A 19 5.84 5.48 -12.83
CA PRO A 19 6.31 4.15 -12.43
C PRO A 19 7.12 4.13 -11.12
N VAL A 20 7.99 5.14 -10.91
CA VAL A 20 8.81 5.24 -9.69
C VAL A 20 7.99 5.36 -8.41
N ILE A 21 6.81 6.00 -8.46
CA ILE A 21 5.90 6.09 -7.32
C ILE A 21 5.25 4.73 -7.05
N VAL A 22 4.79 4.03 -8.09
CA VAL A 22 4.19 2.70 -7.94
C VAL A 22 5.19 1.72 -7.33
N GLU A 23 6.44 1.75 -7.77
CA GLU A 23 7.50 0.91 -7.19
C GLU A 23 7.84 1.28 -5.75
N HIS A 24 7.86 2.58 -5.42
CA HIS A 24 7.99 3.05 -4.04
C HIS A 24 6.85 2.50 -3.16
N CYS A 25 5.59 2.66 -3.58
CA CYS A 25 4.44 2.17 -2.83
C CYS A 25 4.47 0.64 -2.66
N ARG A 26 4.92 -0.12 -3.68
CA ARG A 26 5.14 -1.57 -3.55
C ARG A 26 6.23 -1.91 -2.53
N ALA A 27 7.31 -1.12 -2.46
CA ALA A 27 8.35 -1.32 -1.46
C ALA A 27 7.84 -1.06 -0.04
N VAL A 28 7.06 0.01 0.15
CA VAL A 28 6.40 0.33 1.42
C VAL A 28 5.41 -0.76 1.82
N GLU A 29 4.59 -1.26 0.87
CA GLU A 29 3.64 -2.34 1.13
C GLU A 29 4.30 -3.62 1.65
N ARG A 30 5.44 -4.02 1.08
CA ARG A 30 6.19 -5.20 1.56
C ARG A 30 6.64 -5.03 3.01
N VAL A 31 7.16 -3.86 3.36
CA VAL A 31 7.59 -3.55 4.74
C VAL A 31 6.37 -3.50 5.67
N ALA A 32 5.29 -2.85 5.24
CA ALA A 32 4.06 -2.72 6.01
C ALA A 32 3.43 -4.09 6.32
N ARG A 33 3.46 -5.05 5.40
CA ARG A 33 3.00 -6.42 5.63
C ARG A 33 3.85 -7.17 6.66
N VAL A 34 5.17 -7.01 6.62
CA VAL A 34 6.06 -7.62 7.63
C VAL A 34 5.74 -7.08 9.03
N ILE A 35 5.54 -5.77 9.15
CA ILE A 35 5.17 -5.11 10.40
C ILE A 35 3.78 -5.57 10.87
N ALA A 36 2.78 -5.55 10.00
CA ALA A 36 1.42 -5.95 10.34
C ALA A 36 1.36 -7.42 10.81
N SER A 37 2.06 -8.31 10.11
CA SER A 37 2.16 -9.72 10.49
C SER A 37 2.80 -9.90 11.87
N GLU A 38 3.83 -9.12 12.21
CA GLU A 38 4.44 -9.15 13.54
C GLU A 38 3.51 -8.62 14.63
N LEU A 39 2.75 -7.56 14.34
CA LEU A 39 1.75 -7.03 15.27
C LEU A 39 0.66 -8.06 15.58
N VAL A 40 0.14 -8.73 14.56
CA VAL A 40 -0.84 -9.83 14.72
C VAL A 40 -0.25 -10.96 15.57
N ARG A 41 1.01 -11.36 15.31
CA ARG A 41 1.70 -12.38 16.14
C ARG A 41 1.82 -11.98 17.61
N ARG A 42 1.90 -10.69 17.92
CA ARG A 42 1.96 -10.15 19.29
C ARG A 42 0.58 -9.95 19.93
N GLY A 43 -0.50 -10.36 19.26
CA GLY A 43 -1.86 -10.17 19.74
C GLY A 43 -2.39 -8.75 19.58
N VAL A 44 -1.72 -7.91 18.79
CA VAL A 44 -2.21 -6.56 18.47
C VAL A 44 -3.25 -6.68 17.36
N ALA A 45 -4.47 -6.21 17.63
CA ALA A 45 -5.55 -6.19 16.65
C ALA A 45 -5.28 -5.13 15.58
N VAL A 46 -4.91 -5.58 14.37
CA VAL A 46 -4.75 -4.75 13.18
C VAL A 46 -5.46 -5.39 11.98
N ASP A 47 -5.89 -4.57 11.03
CA ASP A 47 -6.44 -5.04 9.76
C ASP A 47 -5.32 -5.03 8.70
N GLU A 48 -4.76 -6.21 8.42
CA GLU A 48 -3.69 -6.38 7.44
C GLU A 48 -4.08 -5.89 6.04
N LYS A 49 -5.35 -6.03 5.65
CA LYS A 49 -5.83 -5.61 4.32
C LYS A 49 -5.85 -4.09 4.21
N VAL A 50 -6.34 -3.40 5.24
CA VAL A 50 -6.32 -1.93 5.29
C VAL A 50 -4.90 -1.39 5.27
N ILE A 51 -3.98 -2.01 6.03
CA ILE A 51 -2.56 -1.63 6.04
C ILE A 51 -1.93 -1.81 4.67
N GLN A 52 -2.14 -2.97 4.04
CA GLN A 52 -1.61 -3.27 2.71
C GLN A 52 -2.06 -2.22 1.67
N VAL A 53 -3.37 -1.96 1.62
CA VAL A 53 -3.95 -1.02 0.65
C VAL A 53 -3.56 0.42 0.95
N GLY A 54 -3.52 0.80 2.23
CA GLY A 54 -3.04 2.12 2.64
C GLY A 54 -1.60 2.35 2.17
N ALA A 55 -0.73 1.36 2.36
CA ALA A 55 0.65 1.42 1.88
C ALA A 55 0.74 1.51 0.35
N LEU A 56 -0.12 0.79 -0.39
CA LEU A 56 -0.16 0.91 -1.85
C LEU A 56 -0.62 2.30 -2.29
N LEU A 57 -1.65 2.88 -1.67
CA LEU A 57 -2.31 4.08 -2.20
C LEU A 57 -1.83 5.41 -1.59
N HIS A 58 -0.99 5.43 -0.55
CA HIS A 58 -0.69 6.64 0.21
C HIS A 58 -0.15 7.82 -0.63
N ASP A 59 0.55 7.53 -1.73
CA ASP A 59 1.17 8.52 -2.63
C ASP A 59 0.40 8.71 -3.95
N ILE A 60 -0.85 8.25 -4.00
CA ILE A 60 -1.72 8.50 -5.14
C ILE A 60 -1.86 10.01 -5.40
N GLY A 61 -1.48 10.46 -6.60
CA GLY A 61 -1.53 11.87 -6.99
C GLY A 61 -0.27 12.68 -6.66
N ARG A 62 0.79 12.04 -6.15
CA ARG A 62 2.11 12.68 -6.04
C ARG A 62 2.85 12.68 -7.38
N THR A 63 3.80 13.61 -7.50
CA THR A 63 4.73 13.71 -8.64
C THR A 63 6.18 13.36 -8.27
N ARG A 64 6.43 13.10 -6.98
CA ARG A 64 7.72 12.69 -6.40
C ARG A 64 7.47 11.73 -5.24
N ILE A 65 8.45 10.89 -4.95
CA ILE A 65 8.45 9.97 -3.81
C ILE A 65 8.58 10.74 -2.49
N GLN A 66 8.07 10.16 -1.40
CA GLN A 66 8.32 10.60 -0.03
C GLN A 66 9.43 9.80 0.67
#